data_AF-A0A7Y2L478-F1
#
_entry.id   AF-A0A7Y2L478-F1
#
_cell.length_a   1.000
_cell.length_b   1.000
_cell.length_c   1.000
_cell.angle_alpha   90.00
_cell.angle_beta   90.00
_cell.angle_gamma   90.00
#
_symmetry.space_group_name_H-M   'P 1'
#
loop_
_entity.id
_entity.type
_entity.pdbx_description
1 polymer ?
#
loop_
_entity_poly.entity_id
_entity_poly.type
_entity_poly.pdbx_seq_one_letter_code
_entity_poly.pdbx_strand_id
1 'polypeptide(L)'
;LLGKTLGVFGLTWIVIKTGCAALPAGANWGQVFGVAILCGIGFTMSLFVGSLAFVAGSSDYVGMDRMGILTGSILAALIGYGVTAFFSRKQQVA
;
A
#
# COMPACT_ATOMS: atom_id res chain seq x y z
N LEU A 1 -5.39 5.03 -0.34
CA LEU A 1 -4.14 4.96 0.46
C LEU A 1 -4.40 4.31 1.81
N LEU A 2 -5.08 5.00 2.75
CA LEU A 2 -5.25 4.59 4.14
C LEU A 2 -5.81 3.16 4.34
N GLY A 3 -6.86 2.80 3.60
CA GLY A 3 -7.47 1.46 3.73
C GLY A 3 -6.52 0.31 3.40
N LYS A 4 -5.74 0.43 2.32
CA LYS A 4 -4.77 -0.60 1.92
C LYS A 4 -3.59 -0.67 2.88
N THR A 5 -3.07 0.47 3.31
CA THR A 5 -2.00 0.53 4.31
C THR A 5 -2.39 -0.11 5.63
N LEU A 6 -3.58 0.23 6.15
CA LEU A 6 -4.07 -0.32 7.42
C LEU A 6 -4.39 -1.81 7.29
N GLY A 7 -4.94 -2.25 6.16
CA GLY A 7 -5.20 -3.67 5.89
C GLY A 7 -3.91 -4.49 5.87
N VAL A 8 -2.92 -4.07 5.08
CA VAL A 8 -1.64 -4.78 4.95
C VAL A 8 -0.87 -4.74 6.26
N PHE A 9 -0.65 -3.56 6.84
CA PHE A 9 0.10 -3.44 8.09
C PHE A 9 -0.60 -4.14 9.25
N GLY A 10 -1.92 -4.02 9.36
CA GLY A 10 -2.72 -4.65 10.41
C GLY A 10 -2.69 -6.18 10.32
N LEU A 11 -2.87 -6.75 9.13
CA LEU A 11 -2.78 -8.20 8.95
C LEU A 11 -1.37 -8.71 9.20
N THR A 12 -0.34 -8.04 8.68
CA THR A 12 1.05 -8.41 8.96
C THR A 12 1.36 -8.33 10.46
N TRP A 13 0.88 -7.31 11.16
CA TRP A 13 1.03 -7.18 12.61
C TRP A 13 0.36 -8.34 13.36
N ILE A 14 -0.87 -8.68 12.99
CA ILE A 14 -1.61 -9.79 13.63
C ILE A 14 -0.88 -11.11 13.40
N VAL A 15 -0.49 -11.43 12.17
CA VAL A 15 0.16 -12.70 11.82
C VAL A 15 1.52 -12.86 12.50
N ILE A 16 2.29 -11.77 12.62
CA ILE A 16 3.56 -11.78 13.36
C ILE A 16 3.29 -11.97 14.85
N LYS A 17 2.28 -11.28 15.40
CA LYS A 17 1.93 -11.37 16.83
C LYS A 17 1.39 -12.74 17.21
N THR A 18 0.66 -13.42 16.33
CA THR A 18 0.17 -14.79 16.55
C THR A 18 1.24 -15.86 16.35
N GLY A 19 2.47 -15.47 15.98
CA GLY A 19 3.59 -16.39 15.74
C GLY A 19 3.47 -17.20 14.45
N CYS A 20 2.52 -16.87 13.57
CA CYS A 20 2.32 -17.56 12.30
C CYS A 20 3.33 -17.13 11.23
N ALA A 21 4.00 -15.99 11.40
CA ALA A 21 5.12 -15.55 10.59
C ALA A 21 6.17 -14.83 11.45
N ALA A 22 7.41 -14.81 10.99
CA ALA A 22 8.47 -14.03 11.59
C ALA A 22 8.78 -12.80 10.72
N LEU A 23 9.28 -11.74 11.36
CA LEU A 23 9.84 -10.60 10.63
C LEU A 23 11.04 -11.11 9.80
N PRO A 24 11.17 -10.71 8.51
CA PRO A 24 12.29 -11.16 7.69
C PRO A 24 13.64 -10.82 8.33
N ALA A 25 14.64 -11.69 8.16
CA ALA A 25 15.98 -11.45 8.69
C ALA A 25 16.54 -10.14 8.12
N GLY A 26 16.87 -9.20 9.00
CA GLY A 26 17.35 -7.88 8.60
C GLY A 26 16.28 -6.88 8.17
N ALA A 27 14.99 -7.16 8.42
CA ALA A 27 13.93 -6.19 8.27
C ALA A 27 13.68 -5.43 9.59
N ASN A 28 13.22 -4.19 9.51
CA ASN A 28 12.72 -3.43 10.66
C ASN A 28 11.23 -3.09 10.49
N TRP A 29 10.51 -2.83 11.58
CA TRP A 29 9.10 -2.41 11.56
C TRP A 29 8.86 -1.17 10.68
N GLY A 30 9.84 -0.26 10.59
CA GLY A 30 9.78 0.88 9.67
C GLY A 30 9.80 0.51 8.19
N GLN A 31 10.54 -0.55 7.81
CA GLN A 31 10.52 -1.09 6.45
C GLN A 31 9.23 -1.85 6.17
N VAL A 32 8.72 -2.63 7.14
CA VAL A 32 7.40 -3.29 7.01
C VAL A 32 6.30 -2.25 6.80
N PHE A 33 6.35 -1.13 7.53
CA PHE A 33 5.42 -0.03 7.35
C PHE A 33 5.59 0.65 5.98
N GLY A 34 6.83 0.92 5.54
CA GLY A 34 7.11 1.45 4.20
C GLY A 34 6.59 0.55 3.07
N VAL A 35 6.81 -0.76 3.18
CA VAL A 35 6.31 -1.77 2.23
C VAL A 35 4.78 -1.84 2.26
N ALA A 36 4.15 -1.74 3.44
CA ALA A 36 2.69 -1.66 3.53
C ALA A 36 2.11 -0.43 2.81
N ILE A 37 2.82 0.70 2.82
CA ILE A 37 2.47 1.91 2.05
C ILE A 37 2.65 1.69 0.55
N LEU A 38 3.76 1.08 0.13
CA LEU A 38 3.99 0.75 -1.28
C LEU A 38 2.93 -0.24 -1.82
N CYS A 39 2.46 -1.17 -0.99
CA CYS A 39 1.36 -2.08 -1.32
C CYS A 39 0.03 -1.32 -1.57
N GLY A 40 -0.06 -0.06 -1.14
CA GLY A 40 -1.15 0.85 -1.47
C GLY A 40 -1.24 1.24 -2.96
N ILE A 41 -0.16 1.06 -3.72
CA ILE A 41 -0.12 1.29 -5.17
C ILE A 41 -1.00 0.24 -5.84
N GLY A 42 -2.13 0.65 -6.41
CA GLY A 42 -3.07 -0.27 -7.03
C GLY A 42 -3.52 0.15 -8.41
N PHE A 43 -2.74 0.96 -9.12
CA PHE A 43 -3.07 1.50 -10.44
C PHE A 43 -3.92 0.55 -11.29
N THR A 44 -3.37 -0.61 -11.68
CA THR A 44 -4.06 -1.55 -12.60
C THR A 44 -5.23 -2.28 -11.94
N MET A 45 -5.03 -2.88 -10.76
CA MET A 45 -6.09 -3.67 -10.09
C MET A 45 -7.23 -2.81 -9.53
N SER A 46 -6.95 -1.59 -9.07
CA SER A 46 -7.97 -0.68 -8.56
C SER A 46 -8.73 0.00 -9.69
N LEU A 47 -8.10 0.30 -10.83
CA LEU A 47 -8.84 0.75 -12.02
C LEU A 47 -9.76 -0.34 -12.53
N PHE A 48 -9.34 -1.61 -12.49
CA PHE A 48 -10.20 -2.74 -12.81
C PHE A 48 -11.39 -2.83 -11.85
N VAL A 49 -11.17 -2.80 -10.54
CA VAL A 49 -12.26 -2.80 -9.55
C VAL A 49 -13.17 -1.57 -9.69
N GLY A 50 -12.61 -0.39 -9.97
CA GLY A 50 -13.39 0.83 -10.24
C GLY A 50 -14.30 0.67 -11.47
N SER A 51 -13.80 0.03 -12.53
CA SER A 51 -14.59 -0.24 -13.74
C SER A 51 -15.73 -1.24 -13.53
N LEU A 52 -15.60 -2.14 -12.55
CA LEU A 52 -16.68 -3.06 -12.15
C LEU A 52 -17.69 -2.40 -11.20
N ALA A 53 -17.21 -1.48 -10.35
CA ALA A 53 -18.04 -0.82 -9.34
C ALA A 53 -18.93 0.29 -9.92
N PHE A 54 -18.46 1.00 -10.96
CA PHE A 54 -19.20 2.10 -11.59
C PHE A 54 -19.46 1.78 -13.06
N VAL A 55 -20.64 1.25 -13.36
CA VAL A 55 -21.08 0.94 -14.73
C VAL A 55 -21.49 2.23 -15.44
N ALA A 56 -20.95 2.42 -16.66
CA ALA A 56 -21.22 3.56 -17.51
C ALA A 56 -22.74 3.71 -17.78
N GLY A 57 -23.31 4.86 -17.42
CA GLY A 57 -24.72 5.21 -17.68
C GLY A 57 -25.60 5.47 -16.45
N SER A 58 -25.12 5.18 -15.23
CA SER A 58 -25.91 5.37 -13.99
C SER A 58 -25.34 6.38 -12.99
N SER A 59 -24.13 6.89 -13.20
CA SER A 59 -23.50 7.83 -12.27
C SER A 59 -22.56 8.81 -12.97
N ASP A 60 -22.62 10.09 -12.59
CA ASP A 60 -21.69 11.14 -13.03
C ASP A 60 -20.27 10.99 -12.46
N TYR A 61 -20.01 9.96 -11.64
CA TYR A 61 -18.72 9.71 -11.01
C TYR A 61 -17.75 8.91 -11.89
N VAL A 62 -18.17 8.54 -13.11
CA VAL A 62 -17.34 7.84 -14.10
C VAL A 62 -16.18 8.76 -14.50
N GLY A 63 -14.99 8.51 -13.95
CA GLY A 63 -13.78 9.31 -14.15
C GLY A 63 -13.17 9.86 -12.86
N MET A 64 -13.99 10.15 -11.84
CA MET A 64 -13.50 10.61 -10.53
C MET A 64 -12.80 9.48 -9.76
N ASP A 65 -13.27 8.25 -9.95
CA ASP A 65 -12.64 7.02 -9.47
C ASP A 65 -11.19 6.89 -9.99
N ARG A 66 -10.98 7.11 -11.30
CA ARG A 66 -9.66 7.03 -11.93
C ARG A 66 -8.73 8.09 -11.37
N MET A 67 -9.21 9.33 -11.25
CA MET A 67 -8.44 10.42 -10.66
C MET A 67 -8.05 10.13 -9.21
N GLY A 68 -8.95 9.56 -8.40
CA GLY A 68 -8.66 9.14 -7.03
C GLY A 68 -7.64 8.00 -6.95
N ILE A 69 -7.73 7.02 -7.85
CA ILE A 69 -6.78 5.89 -7.90
C ILE A 69 -5.39 6.34 -8.33
N LEU A 70 -5.30 7.24 -9.32
CA LEU A 70 -4.05 7.81 -9.80
C LEU A 70 -3.36 8.65 -8.72
N THR A 71 -4.06 9.62 -8.16
CA THR A 71 -3.52 10.50 -7.11
C THR A 71 -3.14 9.71 -5.86
N GLY A 72 -4.00 8.77 -5.44
CA GLY A 72 -3.72 7.87 -4.33
C GLY A 72 -2.50 6.98 -4.56
N SER A 73 -2.28 6.50 -5.79
CA SER A 73 -1.12 5.65 -6.13
C SER A 73 0.18 6.45 -6.18
N ILE A 74 0.16 7.69 -6.68
CA ILE A 74 1.33 8.58 -6.68
C ILE A 74 1.73 8.93 -5.25
N LEU A 75 0.75 9.30 -4.40
CA LEU A 75 1.02 9.57 -2.99
C LEU A 75 1.56 8.33 -2.26
N ALA A 76 1.00 7.15 -2.54
CA ALA A 76 1.52 5.88 -2.01
C ALA A 76 2.98 5.65 -2.41
N ALA A 77 3.32 5.89 -3.67
CA ALA A 77 4.67 5.72 -4.19
C ALA A 77 5.66 6.70 -3.52
N LEU A 78 5.33 7.99 -3.45
CA LEU A 78 6.20 9.01 -2.85
C LEU A 78 6.42 8.76 -1.35
N ILE A 79 5.34 8.54 -0.59
CA ILE A 79 5.43 8.34 0.86
C ILE A 79 6.08 6.98 1.16
N GLY A 80 5.66 5.91 0.49
CA GLY A 80 6.19 4.57 0.71
C GLY A 80 7.67 4.48 0.37
N TYR A 81 8.10 5.10 -0.73
CA TYR A 81 9.53 5.17 -1.08
C TYR A 81 10.31 6.00 -0.06
N GLY A 82 9.82 7.18 0.33
CA GLY A 82 10.49 8.04 1.31
C GLY A 82 10.67 7.36 2.68
N VAL A 83 9.61 6.70 3.17
CA VAL A 83 9.66 5.92 4.43
C VAL A 83 10.65 4.77 4.30
N THR A 84 10.55 3.97 3.25
CA THR A 84 11.44 2.81 3.06
C THR A 84 12.90 3.25 2.92
N ALA A 85 13.18 4.31 2.16
CA ALA A 85 14.52 4.84 1.99
C ALA A 85 15.12 5.41 3.29
N PHE A 86 14.30 6.07 4.12
CA PHE A 86 14.73 6.58 5.42
C PHE A 86 15.10 5.45 6.38
N PHE A 87 14.30 4.38 6.43
CA PHE A 87 14.53 3.25 7.34
C PHE A 87 15.55 2.23 6.80
N SER A 88 15.78 2.15 5.49
CA SER A 88 16.83 1.29 4.89
C SER A 88 18.25 1.83 5.06
N ARG A 89 18.43 3.14 5.35
CA ARG A 89 19.76 3.76 5.48
C ARG A 89 20.64 3.21 6.62
N LYS A 90 20.10 2.38 7.52
CA LYS A 90 20.83 1.79 8.66
C LYS A 90 21.03 0.28 8.61
N GLN A 91 20.69 -0.38 7.50
CA GLN A 91 20.81 -1.84 7.40
C GLN A 91 21.70 -2.20 6.20
N GLN A 92 22.97 -1.79 6.25
CA GLN A 92 23.98 -2.46 5.45
C GLN A 92 24.11 -3.87 6.02
N VAL A 93 23.77 -4.84 5.18
CA VAL A 93 24.04 -6.26 5.37
C VAL A 93 25.54 -6.38 5.69
N ALA A 94 25.84 -6.76 6.92
CA ALA A 94 27.16 -7.20 7.36
C ALA A 94 27.16 -8.73 7.34
#